data_AF-A0A954TKV7-F1
#
_entry.id   AF-A0A954TKV7-F1
#
_cell.length_a   1.000
_cell.length_b   1.000
_cell.length_c   1.000
_cell.angle_alpha   90.00
_cell.angle_beta   90.00
_cell.angle_gamma   90.00
#
_symmetry.space_group_name_H-M   'P 1'
#
loop_
_entity.id
_entity.type
_entity.pdbx_description
1 polymer ?
#
loop_
_entity_poly.entity_id
_entity_poly.type
_entity_poly.pdbx_seq_one_letter_code
_entity_poly.pdbx_strand_id
1 'polypeptide(L)'
;MAASAQAIKQTVQQVLTEDVLTLQDARNELRHFLGHRPDKTTLYRWCLRGVRGVKLEHVRLGGRIITSRQAITRFIEARTKKA
;
A
#
# COMPACT_ATOMS: atom_id res chain seq x y z
N MET A 1 17.36 16.12 -3.04
CA MET A 1 16.55 15.63 -4.18
C MET A 1 16.99 14.25 -4.72
N ALA A 2 18.24 13.80 -4.52
CA ALA A 2 18.66 12.44 -4.92
C ALA A 2 18.06 11.32 -4.03
N ALA A 3 17.93 11.55 -2.72
CA ALA A 3 17.40 10.56 -1.78
C ALA A 3 15.94 10.16 -2.06
N SER A 4 15.11 11.09 -2.56
CA SER A 4 13.71 10.80 -2.90
C SER A 4 13.57 9.93 -4.15
N ALA A 5 14.43 10.12 -5.16
CA ALA A 5 14.44 9.28 -6.35
C ALA A 5 14.86 7.84 -6.04
N GLN A 6 15.87 7.68 -5.16
CA GLN A 6 16.31 6.36 -4.72
C GLN A 6 15.24 5.65 -3.88
N ALA A 7 14.55 6.38 -3.00
CA ALA A 7 13.43 5.83 -2.23
C ALA A 7 12.29 5.35 -3.13
N ILE A 8 11.93 6.12 -4.17
CA ILE A 8 10.91 5.72 -5.15
C ILE A 8 11.34 4.45 -5.88
N LYS A 9 12.59 4.39 -6.36
CA LYS A 9 13.14 3.21 -7.04
C LYS A 9 13.06 1.98 -6.13
N GLN A 10 13.40 2.11 -4.86
CA GLN A 10 13.33 1.02 -3.89
C GLN A 10 11.89 0.55 -3.68
N THR A 11 10.93 1.45 -3.50
CA THR A 11 9.51 1.09 -3.37
C THR A 11 8.99 0.38 -4.62
N VAL A 12 9.35 0.87 -5.81
CA VAL A 12 8.98 0.22 -7.07
C VAL A 12 9.55 -1.20 -7.15
N GLN A 13 10.84 -1.37 -6.83
CA GLN A 13 11.48 -2.68 -6.84
C GLN A 13 10.82 -3.63 -5.84
N GLN A 14 10.62 -3.20 -4.59
CA GLN A 14 9.98 -4.02 -3.54
C GLN A 14 8.60 -4.49 -3.97
N VAL A 15 7.70 -3.57 -4.33
CA VAL A 15 6.32 -3.91 -4.68
C VAL A 15 6.28 -4.86 -5.88
N LEU A 16 7.13 -4.65 -6.90
CA LEU A 16 7.13 -5.49 -8.11
C LEU A 16 7.77 -6.87 -7.94
N THR A 17 8.62 -7.06 -6.92
CA THR A 17 9.21 -8.38 -6.59
C THR A 17 8.39 -9.19 -5.58
N GLU A 18 7.37 -8.58 -5.00
CA GLU A 18 6.50 -9.15 -3.97
C GLU A 18 5.20 -9.72 -4.57
N ASP A 19 4.28 -10.18 -3.72
CA ASP A 19 2.95 -10.63 -4.16
C ASP A 19 2.10 -9.43 -4.54
N VAL A 20 2.17 -9.03 -5.81
CA VAL A 20 1.48 -7.85 -6.35
C VAL A 20 -0.03 -8.04 -6.33
N LEU A 21 -0.72 -7.00 -5.87
CA LEU A 21 -2.16 -6.91 -5.76
C LEU A 21 -2.66 -5.62 -6.43
N THR A 22 -3.78 -5.74 -7.15
CA THR A 22 -4.55 -4.54 -7.48
C THR A 22 -5.19 -3.99 -6.20
N LEU A 23 -5.59 -2.71 -6.20
CA LEU A 23 -6.39 -2.19 -5.08
C LEU A 23 -7.72 -2.93 -4.89
N GLN A 24 -8.24 -3.61 -5.91
CA GLN A 24 -9.44 -4.43 -5.76
C GLN A 24 -9.14 -5.72 -4.99
N ASP A 25 -8.01 -6.37 -5.30
CA ASP A 25 -7.59 -7.60 -4.61
C ASP A 25 -7.16 -7.33 -3.17
N ALA A 26 -6.44 -6.23 -2.93
CA ALA A 26 -6.08 -5.77 -1.60
C ALA A 26 -7.33 -5.55 -0.71
N ARG A 27 -8.44 -5.03 -1.26
CA ARG A 27 -9.71 -4.92 -0.51
C ARG A 27 -10.29 -6.27 -0.15
N ASN A 28 -10.21 -7.23 -1.07
CA ASN A 28 -10.73 -8.57 -0.85
C ASN A 28 -9.89 -9.31 0.20
N GLU A 29 -8.58 -9.11 0.21
CA GLU A 29 -7.69 -9.63 1.24
C GLU A 29 -8.04 -9.05 2.62
N LEU A 30 -8.16 -7.72 2.71
CA LEU A 30 -8.50 -7.04 3.96
C LEU A 30 -9.89 -7.38 4.49
N ARG A 31 -10.81 -7.84 3.63
CA ARG A 31 -12.15 -8.29 4.04
C ARG A 31 -12.08 -9.39 5.09
N HIS A 32 -11.12 -10.30 4.97
CA HIS A 32 -10.99 -11.42 5.91
C HIS A 32 -10.69 -10.94 7.34
N PHE A 33 -9.85 -9.91 7.46
CA PHE A 33 -9.46 -9.35 8.77
C PHE A 33 -10.45 -8.33 9.32
N LEU A 34 -11.08 -7.53 8.45
CA LEU A 34 -11.99 -6.46 8.86
C LEU A 34 -13.45 -6.91 8.99
N GLY A 35 -13.80 -8.15 8.62
CA GLY A 35 -15.18 -8.65 8.57
C GLY A 35 -16.05 -8.04 7.46
N HIS A 36 -15.55 -7.01 6.76
CA HIS A 36 -16.22 -6.31 5.68
C HIS A 36 -15.20 -5.82 4.66
N ARG A 37 -15.63 -5.65 3.41
CA ARG A 37 -14.74 -5.18 2.34
C ARG A 37 -14.58 -3.66 2.46
N PRO A 38 -13.36 -3.12 2.71
CA PRO A 38 -13.17 -1.68 2.81
C PRO A 38 -13.49 -0.99 1.49
N ASP A 39 -13.87 0.29 1.54
CA ASP A 39 -14.09 1.07 0.32
C ASP A 39 -12.78 1.26 -0.46
N LYS A 40 -12.88 1.37 -1.79
CA LYS A 40 -11.72 1.62 -2.66
C LYS A 40 -11.06 2.95 -2.30
N THR A 41 -11.86 3.98 -2.02
CA THR A 41 -11.39 5.32 -1.63
C THR A 41 -10.54 5.29 -0.35
N THR A 42 -10.83 4.36 0.58
CA THR A 42 -10.02 4.16 1.78
C THR A 42 -8.59 3.75 1.45
N LEU A 43 -8.41 2.76 0.55
CA LEU A 43 -7.08 2.34 0.11
C LEU A 43 -6.38 3.44 -0.72
N TYR A 44 -7.12 4.13 -1.61
CA TYR A 44 -6.57 5.30 -2.31
C TYR A 44 -6.03 6.35 -1.34
N ARG A 45 -6.78 6.62 -0.26
CA ARG A 45 -6.34 7.55 0.77
C ARG A 45 -5.08 7.03 1.47
N TRP A 46 -4.99 5.74 1.79
CA TRP A 46 -3.79 5.14 2.40
C TRP A 46 -2.56 5.28 1.51
N CYS A 47 -2.71 5.08 0.19
CA CYS A 47 -1.63 5.27 -0.79
C CYS A 47 -1.21 6.74 -0.90
N LEU A 48 -2.15 7.65 -1.14
CA LEU A 48 -1.84 9.03 -1.51
C LEU A 48 -1.54 9.92 -0.30
N ARG A 49 -2.37 9.83 0.74
CA ARG A 49 -2.30 10.69 1.94
C ARG A 49 -1.70 9.95 3.13
N GLY A 50 -2.00 8.66 3.27
CA GLY A 50 -1.65 7.87 4.44
C GLY A 50 -2.64 8.04 5.59
N VAL A 51 -2.29 7.44 6.73
CA VAL A 51 -3.01 7.52 8.00
C VAL A 51 -1.99 7.79 9.11
N ARG A 52 -2.18 8.86 9.89
CA ARG A 52 -1.25 9.29 10.95
C ARG A 52 0.23 9.33 10.48
N GLY A 53 0.47 9.87 9.28
CA GLY A 53 1.82 10.00 8.70
C GLY A 53 2.45 8.72 8.19
N VAL A 54 1.72 7.60 8.12
CA VAL A 54 2.16 6.34 7.50
C VAL A 54 1.41 6.16 6.18
N LYS A 55 2.12 5.95 5.07
CA LYS A 55 1.52 5.70 3.75
C LYS A 55 1.66 4.24 3.36
N LEU A 56 0.67 3.73 2.63
CA LEU A 56 0.76 2.42 2.01
C LEU A 56 1.66 2.53 0.77
N GLU A 57 2.70 1.71 0.73
CA GLU A 57 3.60 1.59 -0.42
C GLU A 57 2.79 1.16 -1.66
N HIS A 58 3.02 1.84 -2.78
CA HIS A 58 2.27 1.58 -4.00
C HIS A 58 3.05 2.01 -5.23
N VAL A 59 2.70 1.42 -6.37
CA VAL A 59 3.25 1.74 -7.69
C VAL A 59 2.11 2.15 -8.61
N ARG A 60 2.38 3.13 -9.48
CA ARG A 60 1.48 3.49 -10.58
C ARG A 60 1.92 2.77 -11.85
N LEU A 61 1.04 1.93 -12.40
CA LEU A 61 1.27 1.18 -13.63
C LEU A 61 0.06 1.34 -14.56
N GLY A 62 0.25 1.96 -15.73
CA GLY A 62 -0.83 2.12 -16.73
C GLY A 62 -2.10 2.80 -16.19
N GLY A 63 -1.95 3.84 -15.35
CA GLY A 63 -3.07 4.55 -14.73
C GLY A 63 -3.73 3.83 -13.54
N ARG A 64 -3.27 2.62 -13.21
CA ARG A 64 -3.72 1.85 -12.05
C ARG A 64 -2.74 2.02 -10.89
N ILE A 65 -3.25 1.90 -9.67
CA ILE A 65 -2.44 1.77 -8.46
C ILE A 65 -2.40 0.28 -8.10
N ILE A 66 -1.19 -0.22 -7.90
CA ILE A 66 -0.92 -1.57 -7.39
C ILE A 66 -0.13 -1.46 -6.08
N THR A 67 -0.32 -2.44 -5.22
CA THR A 67 0.41 -2.63 -3.95
C THR A 67 0.88 -4.07 -3.92
N SER A 68 1.53 -4.49 -2.85
CA SER A 68 1.77 -5.91 -2.55
C SER A 68 1.13 -6.29 -1.22
N ARG A 69 1.03 -7.60 -0.97
CA ARG A 69 0.64 -8.15 0.34
C ARG A 69 1.62 -7.70 1.44
N GLN A 70 2.91 -7.78 1.15
CA GLN A 70 4.00 -7.44 2.06
C GLN A 70 4.00 -5.93 2.39
N ALA A 71 3.68 -5.07 1.41
CA ALA A 71 3.46 -3.65 1.64
C ALA A 71 2.29 -3.37 2.59
N ILE A 72 1.19 -4.13 2.49
CA ILE A 72 0.07 -4.04 3.43
C ILE A 72 0.52 -4.44 4.84
N THR A 73 1.29 -5.52 4.99
CA THR A 73 1.86 -5.93 6.28
C THR A 73 2.73 -4.83 6.88
N ARG A 74 3.71 -4.29 6.14
CA ARG A 74 4.56 -3.18 6.60
C ARG A 74 3.74 -1.95 7.00
N PHE A 75 2.70 -1.64 6.23
CA PHE A 75 1.78 -0.54 6.54
C PHE A 75 1.05 -0.78 7.87
N ILE A 76 0.52 -1.99 8.09
CA ILE A 76 -0.15 -2.36 9.33
C ILE A 76 0.83 -2.32 10.50
N GLU A 77 2.02 -2.92 10.39
CA GLU A 77 3.06 -2.88 11.41
C GLU A 77 3.43 -1.45 11.82
N ALA A 78 3.69 -0.59 10.83
CA ALA A 78 4.00 0.82 11.07
C ALA A 78 2.82 1.58 11.71
N ARG A 79 1.58 1.21 11.37
CA ARG A 79 0.37 1.79 11.98
C ARG A 79 0.15 1.30 13.41
N THR A 80 0.40 0.04 13.69
CA THR A 80 0.30 -0.56 15.04
C THR A 80 1.37 -0.01 15.96
N LYS A 81 2.61 0.16 15.49
CA LYS A 81 3.70 0.77 16.27
C LYS A 81 3.42 2.23 16.66
N LYS A 82 2.62 2.96 15.86
CA LYS A 82 2.21 4.35 16.10
C LYS A 82 0.77 4.49 16.61
N ALA A 83 0.15 3.40 17.06
CA ALA A 83 -1.21 3.43 17.61
C ALA A 83 -1.18 4.06 19.01
#